data_AF-A0A5E4IPJ4-F1
#
_entry.id   AF-A0A5E4IPJ4-F1
#
_cell.length_a   1.000
_cell.length_b   1.000
_cell.length_c   1.000
_cell.angle_alpha   90.00
_cell.angle_beta   90.00
_cell.angle_gamma   90.00
#
_symmetry.space_group_name_H-M   'P 1'
#
loop_
_entity.id
_entity.type
_entity.pdbx_description
1 polymer ?
#
loop_
_entity_poly.entity_id
_entity_poly.type
_entity_poly.pdbx_seq_one_letter_code
_entity_poly.pdbx_strand_id
1 'polypeptide(L)'
;MLLLMFRVPLNLYLLAPLLNGSLSSAMVTFPLYYIMREDISAKEAFSRLGLEYRGIGPLVKEIIYGVLLLFCMFILLMIIGALAMKFGFLDQDKVQEKVSALPFYMVVFAIIVAPFTEEVFFRGFLLNRKFLPPIGLLIFSSVIFGISHLSYGSVYEIAAALTMGFALGIAALYRKSIIPSITAHLIFNLISMIAMRSVGAG
;
A
#
# COMPACT_ATOMS: atom_id res chain seq x y z
N MET A 1 0.98 -15.13 -38.02
CA MET A 1 -0.20 -14.27 -37.80
C MET A 1 -0.67 -14.41 -36.34
N LEU A 2 0.17 -14.02 -35.37
CA LEU A 2 -0.11 -14.12 -33.92
C LEU A 2 0.80 -13.17 -33.11
N LEU A 3 1.08 -12.00 -33.70
CA LEU A 3 1.88 -10.91 -33.10
C LEU A 3 1.13 -9.58 -33.27
N LEU A 4 -0.15 -9.56 -32.91
CA LEU A 4 -0.87 -8.34 -32.53
C LEU A 4 -0.91 -8.33 -31.00
N MET A 5 0.24 -8.17 -30.35
CA MET A 5 0.58 -6.90 -29.70
C MET A 5 -0.67 -6.24 -29.10
N PHE A 6 -0.97 -6.61 -27.86
CA PHE A 6 -1.69 -5.78 -26.89
C PHE A 6 -0.92 -4.46 -26.68
N ARG A 7 -0.85 -3.60 -27.70
CA ARG A 7 -0.52 -2.20 -27.48
C ARG A 7 -1.71 -1.62 -26.73
N VAL A 8 -1.56 -1.52 -25.41
CA VAL A 8 -2.45 -0.71 -24.58
C VAL A 8 -2.53 0.65 -25.27
N PRO A 9 -3.70 1.07 -25.74
CA PRO A 9 -3.78 2.20 -26.65
C PRO A 9 -3.39 3.47 -25.87
N LEU A 10 -2.73 4.43 -26.54
CA LEU A 10 -2.06 5.59 -25.94
C LEU A 10 -2.99 6.43 -25.03
N ASN A 11 -4.29 6.41 -25.32
CA ASN A 11 -5.38 6.97 -24.54
C ASN A 11 -5.55 6.36 -23.13
N LEU A 12 -5.21 5.09 -22.91
CA LEU A 12 -5.30 4.47 -21.58
C LEU A 12 -4.22 5.00 -20.63
N TYR A 13 -3.03 5.31 -21.13
CA TYR A 13 -1.94 5.90 -20.35
C TYR A 13 -2.24 7.33 -19.89
N LEU A 14 -2.99 8.10 -20.69
CA LEU A 14 -3.44 9.45 -20.33
C LEU A 14 -4.57 9.43 -19.28
N LEU A 15 -5.39 8.37 -19.26
CA LEU A 15 -6.46 8.19 -18.28
C LEU A 15 -5.98 7.55 -16.98
N ALA A 16 -4.89 6.77 -16.99
CA ALA A 16 -4.35 6.11 -15.80
C ALA A 16 -4.04 7.07 -14.62
N PRO A 17 -3.44 8.27 -14.82
CA PRO A 17 -3.28 9.25 -13.74
C PRO A 17 -4.61 9.75 -13.17
N LEU A 18 -5.61 9.98 -14.02
CA LEU A 18 -6.94 10.41 -13.59
C LEU A 18 -7.64 9.29 -12.81
N LEU A 19 -7.54 8.04 -13.27
CA LEU A 19 -8.11 6.87 -12.60
C LEU A 19 -7.42 6.60 -11.26
N ASN A 20 -6.08 6.58 -11.22
CA ASN A 20 -5.32 6.39 -9.99
C ASN A 20 -5.54 7.53 -8.99
N GLY A 21 -5.56 8.79 -9.47
CA GLY A 21 -5.92 9.94 -8.65
C GLY A 21 -7.35 9.84 -8.12
N SER A 22 -8.30 9.37 -8.95
CA SER A 22 -9.70 9.17 -8.54
C SER A 22 -9.86 8.04 -7.50
N LEU A 23 -9.10 6.96 -7.62
CA LEU A 23 -9.13 5.86 -6.66
C LEU A 23 -8.51 6.27 -5.31
N SER A 24 -7.30 6.85 -5.31
CA SER A 24 -6.68 7.32 -4.07
C SER A 24 -7.49 8.43 -3.40
N SER A 25 -8.09 9.34 -4.18
CA SER A 25 -9.01 10.32 -3.62
C SER A 25 -10.27 9.68 -3.04
N ALA A 26 -10.86 8.67 -3.69
CA ALA A 26 -11.98 7.91 -3.12
C ALA A 26 -11.58 7.20 -1.81
N MET A 27 -10.37 6.64 -1.75
CA MET A 27 -9.84 5.94 -0.57
C MET A 27 -9.64 6.85 0.65
N VAL A 28 -9.56 8.16 0.45
CA VAL A 28 -9.51 9.14 1.55
C VAL A 28 -10.87 9.78 1.79
N THR A 29 -11.53 10.23 0.73
CA THR A 29 -12.81 10.95 0.81
C THR A 29 -13.94 10.07 1.30
N PHE A 30 -13.98 8.77 0.93
CA PHE A 30 -15.02 7.85 1.39
C PHE A 30 -14.94 7.58 2.90
N PRO A 31 -13.78 7.20 3.49
CA PRO A 31 -13.65 7.12 4.94
C PRO A 31 -14.01 8.40 5.68
N LEU A 32 -13.52 9.55 5.21
CA LEU A 32 -13.81 10.85 5.83
C LEU A 32 -15.29 11.17 5.77
N TYR A 33 -15.91 11.03 4.59
CA TYR A 33 -17.35 11.23 4.41
C TYR A 33 -18.17 10.31 5.32
N TYR A 34 -17.86 9.01 5.35
CA TYR A 34 -18.58 8.05 6.19
C TYR A 34 -18.51 8.45 7.66
N ILE A 35 -17.33 8.82 8.15
CA ILE A 35 -17.10 9.17 9.55
C ILE A 35 -17.75 10.53 9.89
N MET A 36 -17.68 11.51 8.99
CA MET A 36 -18.30 12.83 9.19
C MET A 36 -19.83 12.80 9.21
N ARG A 37 -20.46 11.76 8.66
CA ARG A 37 -21.91 11.56 8.80
C ARG A 37 -22.36 11.25 10.24
N GLU A 38 -21.42 10.96 11.14
CA GLU A 38 -21.71 10.65 12.53
C GLU A 38 -21.80 11.89 13.44
N ASP A 39 -21.86 13.11 12.87
CA ASP A 39 -21.89 14.40 13.60
C ASP A 39 -20.75 14.56 14.62
N ILE A 40 -19.56 14.10 14.23
CA ILE A 40 -18.36 14.15 15.06
C ILE A 40 -17.37 15.21 14.56
N SER A 41 -16.59 15.77 15.49
CA SER A 41 -15.54 16.72 15.15
C SER A 41 -14.46 16.11 14.24
N ALA A 42 -13.78 16.93 13.45
CA ALA A 42 -12.65 16.48 12.63
C ALA A 42 -11.56 15.80 13.47
N LYS A 43 -11.27 16.31 14.67
CA LYS A 43 -10.29 15.71 15.60
C LYS A 43 -10.66 14.27 15.97
N GLU A 44 -11.93 14.03 16.26
CA GLU A 44 -12.46 12.70 16.56
C GLU A 44 -12.37 11.79 15.33
N ALA A 45 -12.68 12.31 14.13
CA ALA A 45 -12.55 11.56 12.89
C ALA A 45 -11.11 11.09 12.64
N PHE A 46 -10.11 11.99 12.81
CA PHE A 46 -8.69 11.61 12.71
C PHE A 46 -8.28 10.60 13.77
N SER A 47 -8.79 10.73 15.00
CA SER A 47 -8.51 9.78 16.07
C SER A 47 -9.00 8.37 15.73
N ARG A 48 -10.23 8.25 15.20
CA ARG A 48 -10.80 6.97 14.76
C ARG A 48 -10.07 6.32 13.59
N LEU A 49 -9.41 7.12 12.75
CA LEU A 49 -8.52 6.63 11.69
C LEU A 49 -7.11 6.27 12.19
N GLY A 50 -6.80 6.46 13.47
CA GLY A 50 -5.47 6.20 14.03
C GLY A 50 -4.42 7.26 13.68
N LEU A 51 -4.88 8.47 13.29
CA LEU A 51 -4.06 9.64 12.93
C LEU A 51 -4.01 10.70 14.05
N GLU A 52 -4.26 10.31 15.29
CA GLU A 52 -4.26 11.23 16.42
C GLU A 52 -2.83 11.76 16.71
N TYR A 53 -2.64 13.08 16.62
CA TYR A 53 -1.41 13.70 17.10
C TYR A 53 -1.41 13.79 18.63
N ARG A 54 -0.50 13.05 19.27
CA ARG A 54 -0.33 12.99 20.73
C ARG A 54 0.91 13.71 21.25
N GLY A 55 1.54 14.54 20.42
CA GLY A 55 2.81 15.22 20.72
C GLY A 55 4.03 14.59 20.03
N ILE A 56 5.15 15.31 20.06
CA ILE A 56 6.40 14.94 19.35
C ILE A 56 6.98 13.62 19.88
N GLY A 57 7.04 13.42 21.20
CA GLY A 57 7.61 12.21 21.80
C GLY A 57 6.91 10.93 21.35
N PRO A 58 5.57 10.82 21.47
CA PRO A 58 4.81 9.70 20.92
C PRO A 58 4.97 9.53 19.41
N LEU A 59 4.96 10.64 18.64
CA LEU A 59 5.17 10.59 17.19
C LEU A 59 6.51 9.94 16.83
N VAL A 60 7.60 10.35 17.47
CA VAL A 60 8.93 9.75 17.26
C VAL A 60 8.92 8.26 17.57
N LYS A 61 8.22 7.83 18.62
CA LYS A 61 8.09 6.39 18.94
C LYS A 61 7.37 5.63 17.82
N GLU A 62 6.25 6.16 17.30
CA GLU A 62 5.54 5.51 16.18
C GLU A 62 6.40 5.43 14.91
N ILE A 63 7.22 6.46 14.63
CA ILE A 63 8.19 6.43 13.52
C ILE A 63 9.24 5.34 13.75
N ILE A 64 9.80 5.22 14.97
CA ILE A 64 10.76 4.16 15.31
C ILE A 64 10.12 2.77 15.11
N TYR A 65 8.89 2.57 15.57
CA TYR A 65 8.16 1.31 15.32
C TYR A 65 7.94 1.07 13.83
N GLY A 66 7.68 2.10 13.03
CA GLY A 66 7.59 2.00 11.58
C GLY A 66 8.90 1.56 10.93
N VAL A 67 10.03 2.11 11.39
CA VAL A 67 11.37 1.70 10.91
C VAL A 67 11.67 0.24 11.30
N LEU A 68 11.32 -0.18 12.51
CA LEU A 68 11.47 -1.59 12.92
C LEU A 68 10.58 -2.53 12.09
N LEU A 69 9.33 -2.10 11.84
CA LEU A 69 8.39 -2.82 11.00
C LEU A 69 8.91 -2.97 9.56
N LEU A 70 9.54 -1.94 9.00
CA LEU A 70 10.19 -1.99 7.69
C LEU A 70 11.23 -3.10 7.62
N PHE A 71 12.12 -3.23 8.61
CA PHE A 71 13.11 -4.31 8.64
C PHE A 71 12.45 -5.69 8.70
N CYS A 72 11.42 -5.86 9.53
CA CYS A 72 10.64 -7.09 9.58
C CYS A 72 9.99 -7.40 8.23
N MET A 73 9.42 -6.39 7.55
CA MET A 73 8.83 -6.54 6.22
C MET A 73 9.87 -6.98 5.19
N PHE A 74 11.06 -6.37 5.16
CA PHE A 74 12.12 -6.80 4.25
C PHE A 74 12.53 -8.25 4.49
N ILE A 75 12.68 -8.68 5.75
CA ILE A 75 13.00 -10.08 6.08
C ILE A 75 11.90 -11.02 5.57
N LEU A 76 10.63 -10.69 5.81
CA LEU A 76 9.51 -11.49 5.32
C LEU A 76 9.49 -11.55 3.79
N LEU A 77 9.70 -10.43 3.11
CA LEU A 77 9.69 -10.36 1.64
C LEU A 77 10.90 -11.05 1.02
N MET A 78 12.06 -11.07 1.68
CA MET A 78 13.20 -11.90 1.26
C MET A 78 12.86 -13.39 1.31
N ILE A 79 12.16 -13.84 2.36
CA ILE A 79 11.70 -15.23 2.47
C ILE A 79 10.68 -15.54 1.37
N ILE A 80 9.67 -14.69 1.18
CA ILE A 80 8.67 -14.86 0.12
C ILE A 80 9.33 -14.84 -1.27
N GLY A 81 10.30 -13.95 -1.51
CA GLY A 81 11.06 -13.88 -2.74
C GLY A 81 11.88 -15.15 -3.00
N ALA A 82 12.56 -15.68 -1.98
CA ALA A 82 13.30 -16.95 -2.10
C ALA A 82 12.37 -18.14 -2.39
N LEU A 83 11.18 -18.17 -1.77
CA LEU A 83 10.17 -19.19 -2.07
C LEU A 83 9.64 -19.03 -3.49
N ALA A 84 9.29 -17.82 -3.91
CA ALA A 84 8.82 -17.53 -5.27
C ALA A 84 9.87 -17.95 -6.31
N MET A 85 11.16 -17.68 -6.05
CA MET A 85 12.27 -18.13 -6.89
C MET A 85 12.33 -19.66 -6.96
N LYS A 86 12.28 -20.34 -5.81
CA LYS A 86 12.32 -21.81 -5.73
C LYS A 86 11.19 -22.48 -6.51
N PHE A 87 10.00 -21.89 -6.52
CA PHE A 87 8.82 -22.43 -7.19
C PHE A 87 8.56 -21.85 -8.59
N GLY A 88 9.46 -21.00 -9.11
CA GLY A 88 9.32 -20.43 -10.45
C GLY A 88 8.24 -19.35 -10.60
N PHE A 89 7.83 -18.72 -9.49
CA PHE A 89 6.84 -17.64 -9.46
C PHE A 89 7.47 -16.25 -9.26
N LEU A 90 8.80 -16.13 -9.22
CA LEU A 90 9.46 -14.83 -9.13
C LEU A 90 9.37 -14.10 -10.48
N ASP A 91 8.25 -13.40 -10.68
CA ASP A 91 7.91 -12.68 -11.92
C ASP A 91 7.94 -11.14 -11.74
N GLN A 92 8.88 -10.66 -10.92
CA GLN A 92 9.06 -9.24 -10.58
C GLN A 92 9.33 -8.34 -11.80
N ASP A 93 9.88 -8.90 -12.89
CA ASP A 93 10.18 -8.16 -14.12
C ASP A 93 8.91 -7.51 -14.72
N LYS A 94 7.74 -8.13 -14.54
CA LYS A 94 6.45 -7.58 -14.98
C LYS A 94 6.10 -6.28 -14.24
N VAL A 95 6.45 -6.20 -12.95
CA VAL A 95 6.27 -4.99 -12.14
C VAL A 95 7.29 -3.95 -12.59
N GLN A 96 8.55 -4.37 -12.77
CA GLN A 96 9.63 -3.49 -13.18
C GLN A 96 9.37 -2.84 -14.55
N GLU A 97 8.87 -3.59 -15.54
CA GLU A 97 8.49 -3.04 -16.86
C GLU A 97 7.46 -1.91 -16.72
N LYS A 98 6.42 -2.15 -15.91
CA LYS A 98 5.37 -1.15 -15.64
C LYS A 98 5.91 0.07 -14.93
N VAL A 99 6.69 -0.12 -13.87
CA VAL A 99 7.27 0.98 -13.07
C VAL A 99 8.27 1.80 -13.87
N SER A 100 9.09 1.15 -14.69
CA SER A 100 10.11 1.83 -15.52
C SER A 100 9.48 2.76 -16.55
N ALA A 101 8.33 2.36 -17.10
CA ALA A 101 7.55 3.15 -18.04
C ALA A 101 6.78 4.33 -17.42
N LEU A 102 6.72 4.45 -16.09
CA LEU A 102 5.99 5.53 -15.44
C LEU A 102 6.71 6.89 -15.56
N PRO A 103 5.97 7.97 -15.82
CA PRO A 103 6.54 9.31 -15.74
C PRO A 103 6.89 9.65 -14.28
N PHE A 104 7.87 10.54 -14.09
CA PHE A 104 8.43 10.83 -12.76
C PHE A 104 7.38 11.23 -11.71
N TYR A 105 6.40 12.05 -12.08
CA TYR A 105 5.34 12.47 -11.15
C TYR A 105 4.48 11.31 -10.63
N MET A 106 4.27 10.26 -11.44
CA MET A 106 3.54 9.04 -11.01
C MET A 106 4.38 8.21 -10.04
N VAL A 107 5.71 8.24 -10.17
CA VAL A 107 6.60 7.59 -9.21
C VAL A 107 6.57 8.31 -7.86
N VAL A 108 6.61 9.65 -7.85
CA VAL A 108 6.44 10.44 -6.61
C VAL A 108 5.07 10.15 -5.98
N PHE A 109 4.01 10.07 -6.80
CA PHE A 109 2.68 9.68 -6.35
C PHE A 109 2.68 8.28 -5.70
N ALA A 110 3.30 7.28 -6.34
CA ALA A 110 3.38 5.92 -5.84
C ALA A 110 4.23 5.78 -4.57
N ILE A 111 5.19 6.68 -4.35
CA ILE A 111 6.03 6.71 -3.14
C ILE A 111 5.29 7.34 -1.96
N ILE A 112 4.47 8.37 -2.19
CA ILE A 112 3.93 9.21 -1.12
C ILE A 112 2.41 9.07 -1.01
N VAL A 113 1.71 9.45 -2.08
CA VAL A 113 0.26 9.64 -2.04
C VAL A 113 -0.46 8.28 -1.97
N ALA A 114 -0.11 7.35 -2.86
CA ALA A 114 -0.74 6.03 -2.89
C ALA A 114 -0.63 5.30 -1.53
N PRO A 115 0.56 5.02 -0.97
CA PRO A 115 0.69 4.31 0.30
C PRO A 115 0.02 5.05 1.46
N PHE A 116 0.06 6.39 1.50
CA PHE A 116 -0.67 7.13 2.53
C PHE A 116 -2.18 6.90 2.43
N THR A 117 -2.77 7.04 1.23
CA THR A 117 -4.21 6.82 1.02
C THR A 117 -4.62 5.37 1.30
N GLU A 118 -3.76 4.42 0.96
CA GLU A 118 -3.95 3.00 1.25
C GLU A 118 -3.97 2.73 2.75
N GLU A 119 -3.01 3.26 3.53
CA GLU A 119 -3.02 3.07 4.98
C GLU A 119 -4.26 3.69 5.65
N VAL A 120 -4.68 4.87 5.21
CA VAL A 120 -5.91 5.51 5.72
C VAL A 120 -7.13 4.64 5.47
N PHE A 121 -7.27 4.10 4.26
CA PHE A 121 -8.42 3.26 3.90
C PHE A 121 -8.36 1.88 4.56
N PHE A 122 -7.28 1.14 4.36
CA PHE A 122 -7.19 -0.25 4.78
C PHE A 122 -7.02 -0.37 6.30
N ARG A 123 -6.15 0.44 6.91
CA ARG A 123 -5.79 0.31 8.33
C ARG A 123 -6.59 1.25 9.20
N GLY A 124 -6.77 2.50 8.76
CA GLY A 124 -7.53 3.51 9.49
C GLY A 124 -9.04 3.26 9.44
N PHE A 125 -9.58 2.88 8.28
CA PHE A 125 -11.03 2.74 8.10
C PHE A 125 -11.53 1.30 8.13
N LEU A 126 -10.99 0.43 7.26
CA LEU A 126 -11.52 -0.91 7.04
C LEU A 126 -11.27 -1.84 8.24
N LEU A 127 -10.08 -1.82 8.84
CA LEU A 127 -9.79 -2.63 10.05
C LEU A 127 -10.62 -2.25 11.28
N ASN A 128 -11.21 -1.06 11.30
CA ASN A 128 -12.03 -0.56 12.42
C ASN A 128 -13.54 -0.77 12.21
N ARG A 129 -13.93 -1.53 11.17
CA ARG A 129 -15.35 -1.88 10.95
C ARG A 129 -15.81 -2.94 11.96
N LYS A 130 -17.11 -3.22 11.98
CA LYS A 130 -17.74 -4.15 12.95
C LYS A 130 -18.48 -5.31 12.31
N PHE A 131 -18.31 -5.54 11.00
CA PHE A 131 -18.98 -6.63 10.28
C PHE A 131 -18.23 -7.97 10.39
N LEU A 132 -17.01 -7.98 10.95
CA LEU A 132 -16.20 -9.17 11.25
C LEU A 132 -15.44 -8.97 12.56
N PRO A 133 -15.00 -10.04 13.25
CA PRO A 133 -14.08 -9.93 14.39
C PRO A 133 -12.71 -9.38 13.94
N PRO A 134 -11.86 -8.87 14.85
CA PRO A 134 -10.59 -8.21 14.49
C PRO A 134 -9.67 -9.04 13.59
N ILE A 135 -9.53 -10.34 13.86
CA ILE A 135 -8.73 -11.27 13.02
C ILE A 135 -9.38 -11.43 11.64
N GLY A 136 -10.71 -11.49 11.57
CA GLY A 136 -11.44 -11.55 10.31
C GLY A 136 -11.24 -10.28 9.47
N LEU A 137 -11.25 -9.10 10.09
CA LEU A 137 -10.96 -7.84 9.41
C LEU A 137 -9.50 -7.75 8.96
N LEU A 138 -8.56 -8.26 9.75
CA LEU A 138 -7.15 -8.34 9.35
C LEU A 138 -6.98 -9.16 8.07
N ILE A 139 -7.55 -10.36 8.03
CA ILE A 139 -7.50 -11.24 6.86
C ILE A 139 -8.20 -10.56 5.68
N PHE A 140 -9.42 -10.07 5.89
CA PHE A 140 -10.21 -9.42 4.84
C PHE A 140 -9.47 -8.22 4.23
N SER A 141 -9.00 -7.30 5.07
CA SER A 141 -8.26 -6.10 4.63
C SER A 141 -6.97 -6.47 3.88
N SER A 142 -6.21 -7.45 4.37
CA SER A 142 -4.97 -7.91 3.73
C SER A 142 -5.22 -8.57 2.37
N VAL A 143 -6.29 -9.37 2.26
CA VAL A 143 -6.69 -10.02 1.00
C VAL A 143 -7.13 -8.98 -0.03
N ILE A 144 -7.98 -8.02 0.36
CA ILE A 144 -8.41 -6.95 -0.57
C ILE A 144 -7.20 -6.09 -0.99
N PHE A 145 -6.24 -5.84 -0.09
CA PHE A 145 -4.99 -5.17 -0.42
C PHE A 145 -4.14 -5.96 -1.43
N GLY A 146 -4.01 -7.28 -1.28
CA GLY A 146 -3.36 -8.13 -2.30
C GLY A 146 -4.09 -8.09 -3.65
N ILE A 147 -5.43 -8.14 -3.64
CA ILE A 147 -6.27 -8.07 -4.84
C ILE A 147 -6.12 -6.74 -5.57
N SER A 148 -5.94 -5.61 -4.87
CA SER A 148 -5.75 -4.31 -5.52
C SER A 148 -4.46 -4.22 -6.35
N HIS A 149 -3.53 -5.16 -6.16
CA HIS A 149 -2.28 -5.25 -6.90
C HIS A 149 -2.34 -6.20 -8.11
N LEU A 150 -3.50 -6.83 -8.39
CA LEU A 150 -3.69 -7.71 -9.56
C LEU A 150 -3.35 -7.02 -10.89
N SER A 151 -3.50 -5.69 -10.96
CA SER A 151 -3.22 -4.89 -12.16
C SER A 151 -1.75 -4.98 -12.60
N TYR A 152 -0.82 -5.34 -11.72
CA TYR A 152 0.57 -5.59 -12.09
C TYR A 152 0.77 -6.89 -12.87
N GLY A 153 -0.14 -7.87 -12.76
CA GLY A 153 -0.05 -9.15 -13.47
C GLY A 153 1.10 -10.05 -12.99
N SER A 154 1.69 -9.72 -11.84
CA SER A 154 2.74 -10.49 -11.17
C SER A 154 2.14 -11.27 -10.00
N VAL A 155 2.38 -12.58 -9.99
CA VAL A 155 1.98 -13.46 -8.88
C VAL A 155 2.80 -13.13 -7.63
N TYR A 156 4.09 -12.85 -7.81
CA TYR A 156 4.97 -12.42 -6.73
C TYR A 156 4.48 -11.13 -6.08
N GLU A 157 4.08 -10.13 -6.88
CA GLU A 157 3.58 -8.84 -6.37
C GLU A 157 2.32 -9.01 -5.52
N ILE A 158 1.38 -9.87 -5.93
CA ILE A 158 0.17 -10.14 -5.16
C ILE A 158 0.52 -10.80 -3.83
N ALA A 159 1.46 -11.76 -3.83
CA ALA A 159 1.92 -12.42 -2.62
C ALA A 159 2.69 -11.47 -1.68
N ALA A 160 3.51 -10.59 -2.24
CA ALA A 160 4.22 -9.54 -1.51
C ALA A 160 3.23 -8.54 -0.89
N ALA A 161 2.28 -8.02 -1.68
CA ALA A 161 1.23 -7.12 -1.22
C ALA A 161 0.37 -7.77 -0.13
N LEU A 162 -0.04 -9.03 -0.28
CA LEU A 162 -0.77 -9.77 0.76
C LEU A 162 0.04 -9.85 2.06
N THR A 163 1.33 -10.18 1.97
CA THR A 163 2.26 -10.30 3.11
C THR A 163 2.43 -8.95 3.82
N MET A 164 2.63 -7.87 3.06
CA MET A 164 2.66 -6.51 3.59
C MET A 164 1.32 -6.11 4.20
N GLY A 165 0.22 -6.51 3.56
CA GLY A 165 -1.17 -6.42 4.03
C GLY A 165 -1.26 -6.80 5.51
N PHE A 166 -0.83 -8.03 5.80
CA PHE A 166 -0.81 -8.58 7.15
C PHE A 166 0.16 -7.85 8.07
N ALA A 167 1.40 -7.62 7.66
CA ALA A 167 2.41 -6.98 8.53
C ALA A 167 1.97 -5.57 8.99
N LEU A 168 1.53 -4.74 8.04
CA LEU A 168 1.03 -3.39 8.28
C LEU A 168 -0.28 -3.39 9.07
N GLY A 169 -1.17 -4.36 8.82
CA GLY A 169 -2.42 -4.51 9.54
C GLY A 169 -2.24 -4.94 11.01
N ILE A 170 -1.33 -5.88 11.27
CA ILE A 170 -0.96 -6.31 12.63
C ILE A 170 -0.39 -5.12 13.41
N ALA A 171 0.52 -4.36 12.79
CA ALA A 171 1.08 -3.18 13.41
C ALA A 171 0.00 -2.15 13.77
N ALA A 172 -0.93 -1.87 12.86
CA ALA A 172 -2.03 -0.94 13.11
C ALA A 172 -2.94 -1.38 14.28
N LEU A 173 -3.29 -2.67 14.34
CA LEU A 173 -4.10 -3.24 15.43
C LEU A 173 -3.39 -3.18 16.78
N TYR A 174 -2.10 -3.52 16.80
CA TYR A 174 -1.30 -3.54 18.04
C TYR A 174 -1.03 -2.13 18.58
N ARG A 175 -0.68 -1.20 17.70
CA ARG A 175 -0.31 0.18 18.06
C ARG A 175 -1.51 1.09 18.26
N LYS A 176 -2.69 0.72 17.74
CA LYS A 176 -3.88 1.59 17.67
C LYS A 176 -3.54 2.94 17.03
N SER A 177 -2.65 2.90 16.05
CA SER A 177 -2.18 4.03 15.25
C SER A 177 -1.72 3.50 13.90
N ILE A 178 -1.95 4.27 12.84
CA ILE A 178 -1.50 3.91 11.49
C ILE A 178 -0.16 4.57 11.12
N ILE A 179 0.39 5.42 11.99
CA ILE A 179 1.67 6.11 11.74
C ILE A 179 2.84 5.13 11.51
N PRO A 180 2.98 4.03 12.27
CA PRO A 180 4.03 3.04 12.00
C PRO A 180 3.88 2.40 10.62
N SER A 181 2.66 2.05 10.24
CA SER A 181 2.35 1.44 8.94
C SER A 181 2.61 2.42 7.80
N ILE A 182 2.19 3.69 7.94
CA ILE A 182 2.51 4.76 6.97
C ILE A 182 4.02 4.91 6.81
N THR A 183 4.75 5.00 7.92
CA THR A 183 6.21 5.17 7.91
C THR A 183 6.89 4.00 7.17
N ALA A 184 6.55 2.77 7.54
CA ALA A 184 7.13 1.58 6.92
C ALA A 184 6.79 1.51 5.42
N HIS A 185 5.54 1.77 5.05
CA HIS A 185 5.07 1.65 3.67
C HIS A 185 5.65 2.72 2.75
N LEU A 186 5.73 3.98 3.22
CA LEU A 186 6.38 5.08 2.48
C LEU A 186 7.84 4.76 2.18
N ILE A 187 8.60 4.31 3.19
CA ILE A 187 10.02 4.01 3.03
C ILE A 187 10.20 2.76 2.16
N PHE A 188 9.34 1.75 2.32
CA PHE A 188 9.36 0.57 1.47
C PHE A 188 9.14 0.94 -0.01
N ASN A 189 8.10 1.72 -0.32
CA ASN A 189 7.85 2.15 -1.70
C ASN A 189 8.97 3.04 -2.23
N LEU A 190 9.55 3.93 -1.41
CA LEU A 190 10.72 4.71 -1.82
C LEU A 190 11.87 3.83 -2.27
N ILE A 191 12.27 2.86 -1.44
CA ILE A 191 13.38 1.93 -1.73
C ILE A 191 13.06 1.08 -2.96
N SER A 192 11.87 0.48 -3.01
CA SER A 192 11.45 -0.40 -4.10
C SER A 192 11.37 0.33 -5.43
N MET A 193 10.83 1.56 -5.46
CA MET A 193 10.73 2.38 -6.68
C MET A 193 12.11 2.80 -7.19
N ILE A 194 13.03 3.16 -6.29
CA ILE A 194 14.43 3.46 -6.67
C ILE A 194 15.08 2.20 -7.26
N ALA A 195 14.99 1.06 -6.57
CA ALA A 195 15.60 -0.19 -7.00
C ALA A 195 15.09 -0.64 -8.39
N MET A 196 13.77 -0.65 -8.59
CA MET A 196 13.15 -1.05 -9.85
C MET A 196 13.57 -0.16 -11.03
N ARG A 197 13.79 1.14 -10.80
CA ARG A 197 14.24 2.06 -11.86
C ARG A 197 15.75 2.04 -12.09
N SER A 198 16.55 1.76 -11.05
CA SER A 198 18.02 1.70 -11.20
C SER A 198 18.49 0.43 -11.92
N VAL A 199 17.76 -0.67 -11.78
CA VAL A 199 18.16 -1.97 -12.37
C VAL A 199 17.83 -2.06 -13.87
N GLY A 200 16.94 -1.20 -14.39
CA GLY A 200 16.57 -1.16 -15.82
C GLY A 200 17.44 -0.23 -16.69
N ALA A 201 18.47 0.40 -16.13
CA ALA A 201 19.35 1.35 -16.83
C ALA A 201 20.69 0.72 -17.32
N GLY A 202 20.79 -0.62 -17.30
CA GLY A 202 21.95 -1.39 -17.75
C GLY A 202 21.69 -2.14 -19.04
#